data_AF-A0A321LYF9-F1
#
_entry.id   AF-A0A321LYF9-F1
#
_cell.length_a   1.000
_cell.length_b   1.000
_cell.length_c   1.000
_cell.angle_alpha   90.00
_cell.angle_beta   90.00
_cell.angle_gamma   90.00
#
_symmetry.space_group_name_H-M   'P 1'
#
loop_
_entity.id
_entity.type
_entity.pdbx_description
1 polymer ?
#
loop_
_entity_poly.entity_id
_entity_poly.type
_entity_poly.pdbx_seq_one_letter_code
_entity_poly.pdbx_strand_id
1 'polypeptide(L)'
;MQFSDDDLRAALGRKEPSEDFTARVMERISRPQSAVKPPVFAWWRPKWAIAGALAVGLLLIAGLMQYHRDEQRRIEAKKARDQAVFALRITSEKLNGALRQALFTRRSNH
;
A
#
# COMPACT_ATOMS: atom_id res chain seq x y z
N MET A 1 -5.41 12.71 -8.14
CA MET A 1 -5.28 13.91 -7.29
C MET A 1 -4.24 13.60 -6.23
N GLN A 2 -3.07 14.26 -6.25
CA GLN A 2 -2.18 14.29 -5.09
C GLN A 2 -2.64 15.47 -4.21
N PHE A 3 -2.89 15.23 -2.93
CA PHE A 3 -3.15 16.30 -1.96
C PHE A 3 -1.81 16.79 -1.41
N SER A 4 -1.66 18.10 -1.21
CA SER A 4 -0.45 18.66 -0.57
C SER A 4 -0.50 18.48 0.95
N ASP A 5 0.66 18.45 1.63
CA ASP A 5 0.72 18.39 3.11
C ASP A 5 -0.01 19.60 3.74
N ASP A 6 0.06 20.75 3.06
CA ASP A 6 -0.61 21.98 3.46
C ASP A 6 -2.14 21.88 3.36
N ASP A 7 -2.67 21.23 2.31
CA ASP A 7 -4.12 20.98 2.17
C ASP A 7 -4.63 20.08 3.31
N LEU A 8 -3.84 19.08 3.70
CA LEU A 8 -4.19 18.20 4.82
C LEU A 8 -4.18 18.95 6.15
N ARG A 9 -3.17 19.80 6.38
CA ARG A 9 -3.09 20.63 7.58
C ARG A 9 -4.26 21.61 7.66
N ALA A 10 -4.64 22.21 6.55
CA ALA A 10 -5.80 23.10 6.48
C ALA A 10 -7.11 22.33 6.75
N ALA A 11 -7.27 21.13 6.18
CA ALA A 11 -8.47 20.31 6.36
C ALA A 11 -8.61 19.73 7.77
N LEU A 12 -7.50 19.47 8.46
CA LEU A 12 -7.45 18.94 9.83
C LEU A 12 -7.42 20.05 10.90
N GLY A 13 -7.53 21.32 10.48
CA GLY A 13 -7.64 22.44 11.40
C GLY A 13 -8.85 22.29 12.33
N ARG A 14 -8.68 22.63 13.61
CA ARG A 14 -9.75 22.55 14.61
C ARG A 14 -10.89 23.50 14.24
N LYS A 15 -12.07 22.94 13.97
CA LYS A 15 -13.31 23.68 13.77
C LYS A 15 -14.16 23.58 15.03
N GLU A 16 -14.53 24.72 15.60
CA GLU A 16 -15.40 24.72 16.77
C GLU A 16 -16.79 24.20 16.37
N PRO A 17 -17.36 23.29 17.18
CA PRO A 17 -18.72 22.81 16.94
C PRO A 17 -19.72 23.94 17.18
N SER A 18 -20.88 23.85 16.53
CA SER A 18 -22.00 24.77 16.78
C SER A 18 -22.47 24.67 18.23
N GLU A 19 -23.02 25.75 18.79
CA GLU A 19 -23.52 25.81 20.18
C GLU A 19 -24.53 24.68 20.51
N ASP A 20 -25.36 24.30 19.54
CA ASP A 20 -26.34 23.21 19.68
C ASP A 20 -25.73 21.79 19.62
N PHE A 21 -24.45 21.64 19.31
CA PHE A 21 -23.84 20.33 19.04
C PHE A 21 -23.96 19.40 20.24
N THR A 22 -23.64 19.91 21.44
CA THR A 22 -23.73 19.15 22.69
C THR A 22 -25.16 18.70 22.96
N ALA A 23 -26.15 19.58 22.76
CA ALA A 23 -27.56 19.25 22.93
C ALA A 23 -27.99 18.11 21.98
N ARG A 24 -27.60 18.19 20.69
CA ARG A 24 -27.91 17.15 19.69
C ARG A 24 -27.25 15.82 19.98
N VAL A 25 -26.02 15.83 20.48
CA VAL A 25 -25.30 14.62 20.87
C VAL A 25 -25.95 13.96 22.08
N MET A 26 -26.29 14.74 23.11
CA MET A 26 -26.98 14.24 24.30
C MET A 26 -28.35 13.67 23.94
N GLU A 27 -29.12 14.35 23.11
CA GLU A 27 -30.40 13.85 22.60
C GLU A 27 -30.25 12.53 21.84
N ARG A 28 -29.17 12.40 21.04
CA ARG A 28 -28.89 11.18 20.28
C ARG A 28 -28.50 10.00 21.17
N ILE A 29 -27.78 10.24 22.26
CA ILE A 29 -27.35 9.21 23.22
C ILE A 29 -28.52 8.78 24.11
N SER A 30 -29.38 9.73 24.51
CA SER A 30 -30.55 9.45 25.37
C SER A 30 -31.70 8.74 24.65
N ARG A 31 -31.71 8.74 23.31
CA ARG A 31 -32.71 7.98 22.54
C ARG A 31 -32.39 6.48 22.64
N PRO A 32 -33.29 5.64 23.21
CA PRO A 32 -33.12 4.21 23.17
C PRO A 32 -33.04 3.75 21.70
N GLN A 33 -32.09 2.87 21.41
CA GLN A 33 -31.81 2.33 20.06
C GLN A 33 -32.92 1.34 19.62
N SER A 34 -34.18 1.63 19.91
CA SER A 34 -35.36 0.83 19.56
C SER A 34 -36.04 1.43 18.34
N ALA A 35 -35.32 1.42 17.22
CA ALA A 35 -35.87 1.36 15.88
C ALA A 35 -34.69 1.24 14.93
N VAL A 36 -34.36 0.00 14.56
CA VAL A 36 -33.63 -0.26 13.31
C VAL A 36 -34.52 0.33 12.21
N LYS A 37 -34.28 1.60 11.85
CA LYS A 37 -34.90 2.20 10.68
C LYS A 37 -34.45 1.33 9.50
N PRO A 38 -35.36 0.72 8.73
CA PRO A 38 -34.96 -0.02 7.55
C PRO A 38 -34.14 0.94 6.67
N PRO A 39 -33.01 0.50 6.10
CA PRO A 39 -32.23 1.34 5.23
C PRO A 39 -33.16 1.86 4.13
N VAL A 40 -33.12 3.17 3.85
CA VAL A 40 -33.87 3.83 2.76
C VAL A 40 -33.59 3.21 1.37
N PHE A 41 -32.57 2.35 1.29
CA PHE A 41 -32.23 1.52 0.13
C PHE A 41 -33.12 0.28 -0.04
N ALA A 42 -33.94 -0.10 0.95
CA ALA A 42 -34.76 -1.31 0.93
C ALA A 42 -35.97 -1.23 -0.01
N TRP A 43 -36.37 -0.03 -0.46
CA TRP A 43 -37.46 0.13 -1.44
C TRP A 43 -36.99 -0.29 -2.84
N TRP A 44 -35.76 0.02 -3.20
CA TRP A 44 -35.19 -0.47 -4.45
C TRP A 44 -34.75 -1.91 -4.22
N ARG A 45 -35.58 -2.86 -4.65
CA ARG A 45 -35.17 -4.26 -4.79
C ARG A 45 -34.50 -4.40 -6.16
N PRO A 46 -33.17 -4.22 -6.33
CA PRO A 46 -32.54 -4.71 -7.53
C PRO A 46 -32.65 -6.22 -7.46
N LYS A 47 -33.41 -6.82 -8.39
CA LYS A 47 -33.47 -8.27 -8.61
C LYS A 47 -32.09 -8.91 -8.86
N TRP A 48 -31.04 -8.09 -8.92
CA TRP A 48 -29.64 -8.42 -9.12
C TRP A 48 -28.76 -8.22 -7.87
N ALA A 49 -29.34 -7.97 -6.68
CA ALA A 49 -28.57 -7.81 -5.43
C ALA A 49 -27.65 -9.01 -5.15
N ILE A 50 -28.11 -10.22 -5.48
CA ILE A 50 -27.34 -11.46 -5.33
C ILE A 50 -26.19 -11.51 -6.34
N ALA A 51 -26.41 -11.04 -7.57
CA ALA A 51 -25.36 -10.97 -8.60
C ALA A 51 -24.26 -9.94 -8.23
N GLY A 52 -24.65 -8.81 -7.63
CA GLY A 52 -23.69 -7.81 -7.14
C GLY A 52 -22.82 -8.33 -5.99
N ALA A 53 -23.41 -9.04 -5.02
CA ALA A 53 -22.67 -9.63 -3.91
C ALA A 53 -21.67 -10.70 -4.38
N LEU A 54 -22.04 -11.53 -5.36
CA LEU A 54 -21.15 -12.52 -5.95
C LEU A 54 -19.99 -11.87 -6.73
N ALA A 55 -20.25 -10.78 -7.45
CA ALA A 55 -19.20 -10.06 -8.19
C ALA A 55 -18.15 -9.44 -7.25
N VAL A 56 -18.58 -8.83 -6.14
CA VAL A 56 -17.66 -8.29 -5.13
C VAL A 56 -16.86 -9.41 -4.45
N GLY A 57 -17.51 -10.53 -4.12
CA GLY A 57 -16.83 -11.70 -3.56
C GLY A 57 -15.75 -12.26 -4.50
N LEU A 58 -16.05 -12.39 -5.80
CA LEU A 58 -15.09 -12.86 -6.80
C LEU A 58 -13.91 -11.89 -6.99
N LEU A 59 -14.14 -10.57 -6.95
CA LEU A 59 -13.07 -9.58 -7.01
C LEU A 59 -12.14 -9.63 -5.78
N LEU A 60 -12.68 -9.86 -4.59
CA LEU A 60 -11.88 -10.01 -3.37
C LEU A 60 -11.02 -11.29 -3.41
N ILE A 61 -11.59 -12.41 -3.88
CA ILE A 61 -10.85 -13.67 -4.04
C ILE A 61 -9.77 -13.53 -5.11
N ALA A 62 -10.08 -12.90 -6.25
CA ALA A 62 -9.11 -12.63 -7.31
C ALA A 62 -7.97 -11.71 -6.83
N GLY A 63 -8.29 -10.70 -6.02
CA GLY A 63 -7.31 -9.81 -5.39
C GLY A 63 -6.37 -10.55 -4.43
N LEU A 64 -6.92 -11.41 -3.56
CA LEU A 64 -6.11 -12.24 -2.65
C LEU A 64 -5.19 -13.21 -3.41
N MET A 65 -5.69 -13.78 -4.51
CA MET A 65 -4.93 -14.73 -5.32
C MET A 65 -3.81 -14.08 -6.13
N GLN A 66 -3.95 -12.81 -6.53
CA GLN A 66 -2.84 -12.03 -7.06
C GLN A 66 -1.77 -11.75 -6.02
N TYR A 67 -2.16 -11.43 -4.78
CA TYR A 67 -1.22 -11.15 -3.70
C TYR A 67 -0.28 -12.35 -3.42
N HIS A 68 -0.83 -13.57 -3.46
CA HIS A 68 -0.01 -14.79 -3.30
C HIS A 68 0.96 -15.05 -4.47
N ARG A 69 0.66 -14.59 -5.68
CA ARG A 69 1.55 -14.76 -6.85
C ARG A 69 2.75 -13.82 -6.83
N ASP A 70 2.61 -12.65 -6.22
CA ASP A 70 3.71 -11.69 -6.09
C ASP A 70 4.80 -12.17 -5.12
N GLU A 71 4.43 -12.91 -4.08
CA GLU A 71 5.41 -13.40 -3.11
C GLU A 71 6.36 -14.44 -3.71
N GLN A 72 5.87 -15.30 -4.61
CA GLN A 72 6.72 -16.28 -5.31
C GLN A 72 7.71 -15.59 -6.26
N ARG A 73 7.27 -14.54 -6.97
CA ARG A 73 8.16 -13.75 -7.83
C ARG A 73 9.27 -13.06 -7.04
N ARG A 74 8.98 -12.62 -5.80
CA ARG A 74 9.97 -12.01 -4.91
C ARG A 74 11.04 -13.02 -4.48
N ILE A 75 10.69 -14.28 -4.23
CA ILE A 75 11.65 -15.31 -3.82
C ILE A 75 12.61 -15.66 -4.97
N GLU A 76 12.09 -15.81 -6.20
CA GLU A 76 12.92 -16.07 -7.38
C GLU A 76 13.81 -14.87 -7.72
N ALA A 77 13.25 -13.66 -7.66
CA ALA A 77 14.00 -12.42 -7.90
C ALA A 77 15.13 -12.21 -6.88
N LYS A 78 14.93 -12.61 -5.61
CA LYS A 78 15.99 -12.58 -4.58
C LYS A 78 17.15 -13.51 -4.95
N LYS A 79 16.87 -14.74 -5.37
CA LYS A 79 17.92 -15.71 -5.76
C LYS A 79 18.73 -15.22 -6.96
N ALA A 80 18.07 -14.70 -7.99
CA ALA A 80 18.76 -14.15 -9.16
C ALA A 80 19.62 -12.92 -8.81
N ARG A 81 19.12 -12.06 -7.92
CA ARG A 81 19.87 -10.91 -7.41
C ARG A 81 21.11 -11.32 -6.65
N ASP A 82 21.01 -12.30 -5.75
CA ASP A 82 22.15 -12.76 -4.94
C ASP A 82 23.26 -13.33 -5.82
N GLN A 83 22.92 -14.11 -6.85
CA GLN A 83 23.89 -14.62 -7.82
C GLN A 83 24.55 -13.50 -8.63
N ALA A 84 23.79 -12.51 -9.08
CA ALA A 84 24.34 -11.37 -9.81
C ALA A 84 25.31 -10.54 -8.95
N VAL A 85 24.94 -10.27 -7.69
CA VAL A 85 25.79 -9.56 -6.73
C VAL A 85 27.08 -10.34 -6.44
N PHE A 86 27.01 -11.67 -6.33
CA PHE A 86 28.19 -12.50 -6.14
C PHE A 86 29.14 -12.46 -7.34
N ALA A 87 28.61 -12.60 -8.56
CA ALA A 87 29.40 -12.49 -9.79
C ALA A 87 30.08 -11.10 -9.92
N LEU A 88 29.34 -10.03 -9.62
CA LEU A 88 29.87 -8.66 -9.58
C LEU A 88 31.02 -8.50 -8.58
N ARG A 89 30.93 -9.12 -7.40
CA ARG A 89 32.02 -9.13 -6.40
C ARG A 89 33.29 -9.78 -6.96
N ILE A 90 33.17 -10.98 -7.53
CA ILE A 90 34.32 -11.68 -8.12
C ILE A 90 34.96 -10.84 -9.22
N THR A 91 34.13 -10.22 -10.06
CA THR A 91 34.62 -9.41 -11.18
C THR A 91 35.30 -8.14 -10.67
N SER A 92 34.76 -7.52 -9.63
CA SER A 92 35.35 -6.35 -8.96
C SER A 92 36.70 -6.69 -8.33
N GLU A 93 36.84 -7.85 -7.69
CA GLU A 93 38.10 -8.32 -7.11
C GLU A 93 39.16 -8.53 -8.19
N LYS A 94 38.81 -9.18 -9.31
CA LYS A 94 39.72 -9.37 -10.45
C LYS A 94 40.11 -8.05 -11.11
N LEU A 95 39.14 -7.15 -11.32
CA LEU A 95 39.39 -5.83 -11.90
C LEU A 95 40.35 -5.02 -11.02
N ASN A 96 40.11 -5.00 -9.70
CA ASN A 96 40.98 -4.30 -8.76
C ASN A 96 42.40 -4.89 -8.73
N GLY A 97 42.53 -6.23 -8.86
CA GLY A 97 43.82 -6.89 -9.01
C GLY A 97 44.58 -6.45 -10.26
N ALA A 98 43.91 -6.44 -11.42
CA ALA A 98 44.49 -5.98 -12.68
C ALA A 98 44.88 -4.50 -12.62
N LEU A 99 44.04 -3.66 -11.99
CA LEU A 99 44.31 -2.24 -11.82
C LEU A 99 45.56 -2.00 -10.95
N ARG A 100 45.69 -2.73 -9.83
CA ARG A 100 46.89 -2.67 -8.98
C ARG A 100 48.12 -3.10 -9.73
N GLN A 101 48.06 -4.19 -10.49
CA GLN A 101 49.19 -4.67 -11.27
C GLN A 101 49.64 -3.65 -12.32
N ALA A 102 48.70 -3.04 -13.05
CA ALA A 102 48.99 -1.97 -13.99
C ALA A 102 49.63 -0.74 -13.32
N LEU A 103 49.17 -0.37 -12.12
CA LEU A 103 49.75 0.72 -11.33
C LEU A 103 51.18 0.40 -10.85
N PHE A 104 51.48 -0.86 -10.49
CA PHE A 104 52.83 -1.28 -10.11
C PHE A 104 53.80 -1.25 -11.30
N THR A 105 53.40 -1.80 -12.46
CA THR A 105 54.24 -1.78 -13.67
C THR A 105 54.53 -0.36 -14.14
N ARG A 106 53.56 0.56 -13.99
CA ARG A 106 53.75 1.98 -14.35
C ARG A 106 54.70 2.71 -13.39
N ARG A 107 54.80 2.27 -12.13
CA ARG A 107 55.64 2.88 -11.10
C ARG A 107 57.09 2.38 -11.14
N SER A 108 57.36 1.20 -11.70
CA SER A 108 58.73 0.66 -11.83
C SER A 108 59.49 1.14 -13.07
N ASN A 109 58.83 1.88 -13.97
CA ASN A 109 59.42 2.42 -15.20
C ASN A 109 59.76 3.92 -15.11
N HIS A 110 59.78 4.47 -13.89
CA HIS A 110 60.29 5.80 -13.56
C HIS A 110 61.33 5.66 -12.44
#